data_AF-A0A1F6ZC59-F1
#
_entry.id   AF-A0A1F6ZC59-F1
#
_cell.length_a   1.000
_cell.length_b   1.000
_cell.length_c   1.000
_cell.angle_alpha   90.00
_cell.angle_beta   90.00
_cell.angle_gamma   90.00
#
_symmetry.space_group_name_H-M   'P 1'
#
loop_
_entity.id
_entity.type
_entity.pdbx_description
1 polymer ?
#
loop_
_entity_poly.entity_id
_entity_poly.type
_entity_poly.pdbx_seq_one_letter_code
_entity_poly.pdbx_strand_id
1 'polypeptide(L)'
;MEIKKSYLKCEVSEGMFSNEKGVSFKDIKGRDIPGFWPNDCIKNGLLEVRVFEVGKENSLIFGPFTDGGGYGFFQGRGFYVSNDLIELSD
;
A
#
# COMPACT_ATOMS: atom_id res chain seq x y z
N MET A 1 -6.11 -17.50 -9.20
CA MET A 1 -5.80 -16.68 -8.01
C MET A 1 -6.33 -15.29 -8.31
N GLU A 2 -7.29 -14.81 -7.53
CA GLU A 2 -7.99 -13.54 -7.82
C GLU A 2 -7.21 -12.38 -7.21
N ILE A 3 -6.71 -11.48 -8.05
CA ILE A 3 -6.10 -10.22 -7.58
C ILE A 3 -7.26 -9.31 -7.21
N LYS A 4 -7.61 -9.27 -5.92
CA LYS A 4 -8.60 -8.32 -5.43
C LYS A 4 -7.96 -6.96 -5.25
N LYS A 5 -8.65 -5.93 -5.75
CA LYS A 5 -8.37 -4.55 -5.37
C LYS A 5 -8.65 -4.45 -3.86
N SER A 6 -7.76 -3.81 -3.13
CA SER A 6 -7.89 -3.67 -1.68
C SER A 6 -7.24 -2.37 -1.24
N TYR A 7 -7.52 -1.97 -0.02
CA TYR A 7 -7.03 -0.73 0.56
C TYR A 7 -6.23 -1.03 1.82
N LEU A 8 -5.08 -0.36 1.95
CA LEU A 8 -4.20 -0.47 3.10
C LEU A 8 -4.43 0.73 4.01
N LYS A 9 -4.71 0.45 5.28
CA LYS A 9 -4.64 1.44 6.36
C LYS A 9 -3.19 1.85 6.56
N CYS A 10 -2.93 3.13 6.36
CA CYS A 10 -1.61 3.73 6.48
C CYS A 10 -1.71 5.15 7.02
N GLU A 11 -0.62 5.65 7.57
CA GLU A 11 -0.47 7.07 7.81
C GLU A 11 -0.29 7.78 6.47
N VAL A 12 -0.99 8.90 6.26
CA VAL A 12 -0.93 9.68 5.02
C VAL A 12 -0.45 11.09 5.36
N SER A 13 0.55 11.56 4.64
CA SER A 13 1.14 12.89 4.76
C SER A 13 1.19 13.59 3.41
N GLU A 14 1.54 14.88 3.40
CA GLU A 14 1.95 15.55 2.17
C GLU A 14 3.16 14.84 1.55
N GLY A 15 3.18 14.75 0.21
CA GLY A 15 4.31 14.23 -0.53
C GLY A 15 5.36 15.31 -0.82
N MET A 16 6.44 14.92 -1.51
CA MET A 16 7.49 15.83 -1.97
C MET A 16 6.99 16.73 -3.11
N PHE A 17 6.11 16.20 -3.97
CA PHE A 17 5.44 16.94 -5.04
C PHE A 17 3.94 17.11 -4.75
N SER A 18 3.32 18.15 -5.32
CA SER A 18 1.92 18.50 -5.05
C SER A 18 0.90 17.46 -5.56
N ASN A 19 1.30 16.62 -6.49
CA ASN A 19 0.49 15.56 -7.09
C ASN A 19 0.63 14.19 -6.38
N GLU A 20 1.33 14.13 -5.26
CA GLU A 20 1.54 12.90 -4.49
C GLU A 20 1.28 13.05 -2.99
N LYS A 21 1.11 11.90 -2.33
CA LYS A 21 1.10 11.75 -0.88
C LYS A 21 2.24 10.86 -0.43
N GLY A 22 2.83 11.20 0.71
CA GLY A 22 3.62 10.25 1.47
C GLY A 22 2.68 9.30 2.19
N VAL A 23 3.01 8.00 2.22
CA VAL A 23 2.36 7.06 3.15
C VAL A 23 3.37 6.24 3.91
N SER A 24 3.00 5.85 5.13
CA SER A 24 3.79 4.99 6.00
C SER A 24 2.92 3.92 6.65
N PHE A 25 3.42 2.70 6.76
CA PHE A 25 2.77 1.60 7.47
C PHE A 25 3.80 0.69 8.14
N LYS A 26 3.35 -0.16 9.06
CA LYS A 26 4.21 -1.16 9.70
C LYS A 26 4.07 -2.52 9.03
N ASP A 27 5.20 -3.16 8.73
CA ASP A 27 5.20 -4.57 8.32
C ASP A 27 5.00 -5.51 9.54
N ILE A 28 4.91 -6.81 9.27
CA ILE A 28 4.77 -7.84 10.34
C ILE A 28 5.95 -7.89 11.32
N LYS A 29 7.07 -7.22 11.04
CA LYS A 29 8.22 -7.10 11.95
C LYS A 29 8.20 -5.78 12.73
N GLY A 30 7.12 -4.99 12.60
CA GLY A 30 6.97 -3.68 13.23
C GLY A 30 7.82 -2.58 12.62
N ARG A 31 8.46 -2.83 11.47
CA ARG A 31 9.32 -1.85 10.78
C ARG A 31 8.43 -0.84 10.07
N ASP A 32 8.77 0.44 10.19
CA ASP A 32 8.12 1.48 9.42
C ASP A 32 8.60 1.43 7.97
N ILE A 33 7.64 1.34 7.08
CA ILE A 33 7.79 1.23 5.64
C ILE A 33 7.25 2.57 5.13
N PRO A 34 8.10 3.53 4.66
CA PRO A 34 7.70 4.83 4.08
C PRO A 34 7.81 4.92 2.54
N GLY A 35 6.85 5.56 1.85
CA GLY A 35 6.87 5.71 0.40
C GLY A 35 5.95 6.82 -0.13
N PHE A 36 5.95 7.03 -1.44
CA PHE A 36 5.22 8.12 -2.09
C PHE A 36 4.37 7.63 -3.25
N TRP A 37 3.14 8.13 -3.38
CA TRP A 37 2.22 7.72 -4.44
C TRP A 37 1.42 8.88 -5.00
N PRO A 38 0.99 8.79 -6.27
CA PRO A 38 0.08 9.76 -6.84
C PRO A 38 -1.20 9.87 -6.00
N ASN A 39 -1.75 11.08 -5.91
CA ASN A 39 -2.93 11.37 -5.09
C ASN A 39 -4.14 10.48 -5.41
N ASP A 40 -4.27 10.02 -6.65
CA ASP A 40 -5.40 9.18 -7.08
C ASP A 40 -5.37 7.77 -6.50
N CYS A 41 -4.19 7.29 -6.08
CA CYS A 41 -4.00 6.00 -5.41
C CYS A 41 -4.45 6.03 -3.93
N ILE A 42 -4.70 7.22 -3.37
CA ILE A 42 -5.18 7.38 -1.99
C ILE A 42 -6.67 7.67 -2.00
N LYS A 43 -7.47 6.80 -1.35
CA LYS A 43 -8.92 6.94 -1.22
C LYS A 43 -9.30 6.99 0.25
N ASN A 44 -9.93 8.08 0.68
CA ASN A 44 -10.35 8.29 2.07
C ASN A 44 -9.23 8.06 3.11
N GLY A 45 -7.99 8.41 2.76
CA GLY A 45 -6.82 8.20 3.63
C GLY A 45 -6.24 6.78 3.59
N LEU A 46 -6.70 5.92 2.69
CA LEU A 46 -6.18 4.56 2.49
C LEU A 46 -5.44 4.45 1.17
N LEU A 47 -4.33 3.69 1.14
CA LEU A 47 -3.59 3.41 -0.08
C LEU A 47 -4.21 2.23 -0.82
N GLU A 48 -4.51 2.38 -2.11
CA GLU A 48 -4.85 1.25 -2.97
C GLU A 48 -3.69 0.27 -3.10
N VAL A 49 -3.93 -1.02 -2.86
CA VAL A 49 -2.93 -2.10 -2.95
C VAL A 49 -3.51 -3.31 -3.66
N ARG A 50 -2.60 -4.21 -4.07
CA ARG A 50 -2.97 -5.56 -4.55
C ARG A 50 -2.60 -6.59 -3.50
N VAL A 51 -3.56 -7.41 -3.11
CA VAL A 51 -3.32 -8.57 -2.25
C VAL A 51 -3.00 -9.77 -3.13
N PHE A 52 -1.82 -10.37 -2.93
CA PHE A 52 -1.36 -11.51 -3.71
C PHE A 52 -1.59 -12.84 -2.98
N GLU A 53 -1.40 -12.85 -1.66
CA GLU A 53 -1.61 -14.02 -0.81
C GLU A 53 -2.29 -13.59 0.49
N VAL A 54 -3.30 -14.34 0.93
CA VAL A 54 -4.00 -14.15 2.20
C VAL A 54 -3.70 -15.36 3.08
N GLY A 55 -2.87 -15.14 4.11
CA GLY A 55 -2.62 -16.10 5.17
C GLY A 55 -3.63 -15.94 6.32
N LYS A 56 -3.45 -16.76 7.37
CA LYS A 56 -4.34 -16.76 8.54
C LYS A 56 -4.34 -15.42 9.29
N GLU A 57 -3.16 -14.80 9.44
CA GLU A 57 -2.97 -13.58 10.24
C GLU A 57 -2.36 -12.43 9.43
N ASN A 58 -1.73 -12.74 8.30
CA ASN A 58 -1.01 -11.80 7.47
C ASN A 58 -1.28 -12.02 5.98
N SER A 59 -1.08 -10.96 5.21
CA SER A 59 -1.26 -10.97 3.76
C SER A 59 -0.03 -10.38 3.08
N LEU A 60 0.32 -10.93 1.92
CA LEU A 60 1.33 -10.38 1.04
C LEU A 60 0.68 -9.32 0.14
N ILE A 61 1.12 -8.07 0.29
CA ILE A 61 0.63 -6.94 -0.50
C ILE A 61 1.71 -6.37 -1.40
N PHE A 62 1.25 -5.78 -2.50
CA PHE A 62 2.06 -4.96 -3.39
C PHE A 62 1.41 -3.58 -3.54
N GLY A 63 2.25 -2.56 -3.64
CA GLY A 63 1.78 -1.22 -3.99
C GLY A 63 1.07 -1.21 -5.35
N PRO A 64 0.27 -0.16 -5.62
CA PRO A 64 -0.39 0.01 -6.91
C PRO A 64 0.67 0.18 -8.00
N PHE A 65 0.41 -0.42 -9.18
CA PHE A 65 1.26 -0.21 -10.35
C PHE A 65 1.02 1.21 -10.87
N THR A 66 2.09 1.98 -11.01
CA THR A 66 2.06 3.32 -11.61
C THR A 66 2.99 3.34 -12.81
N ASP A 67 2.58 3.97 -13.91
CA ASP A 67 3.39 4.07 -15.14
C ASP A 67 4.63 4.97 -14.97
N GLY A 68 4.73 5.71 -13.87
CA GLY A 68 5.89 6.54 -13.53
C GLY A 68 6.94 5.76 -12.72
N GLY A 69 8.14 5.58 -13.27
CA GLY A 69 9.30 5.08 -12.55
C GLY A 69 9.79 6.11 -11.54
N GLY A 70 9.32 6.01 -10.29
CA GLY A 70 9.66 6.95 -9.22
C GLY A 70 8.63 7.00 -8.11
N TYR A 71 7.38 6.63 -8.40
CA TYR A 71 6.32 6.52 -7.40
C TYR A 71 6.19 5.07 -6.89
N GLY A 72 6.03 4.94 -5.58
CA GLY A 72 5.80 3.71 -4.84
C GLY A 72 7.09 2.98 -4.46
N PHE A 73 7.14 2.50 -3.22
CA PHE A 73 8.20 1.61 -2.69
C PHE A 73 8.77 0.70 -3.76
N PHE A 74 10.08 0.83 -4.03
CA PHE A 74 10.89 -0.09 -4.85
C PHE A 74 10.02 -1.00 -5.72
N GLN A 75 9.41 -0.43 -6.76
CA GLN A 75 8.40 -1.08 -7.59
C GLN A 75 8.71 -2.56 -7.79
N GLY A 76 7.86 -3.44 -7.25
CA GLY A 76 8.03 -4.90 -7.32
C GLY A 76 8.40 -5.60 -6.00
N ARG A 77 8.71 -4.89 -4.91
CA ARG A 77 8.91 -5.53 -3.59
C ARG A 77 7.58 -5.67 -2.84
N GLY A 78 7.19 -6.92 -2.56
CA GLY A 78 6.03 -7.22 -1.73
C GLY A 78 6.33 -7.08 -0.23
N PHE A 79 5.30 -6.73 0.54
CA PHE A 79 5.37 -6.61 1.99
C PHE A 79 4.32 -7.51 2.65
N TYR A 80 4.71 -8.19 3.72
CA TYR A 80 3.76 -8.85 4.59
C TYR A 80 3.24 -7.85 5.61
N VAL A 81 1.92 -7.72 5.70
CA VAL A 81 1.21 -6.88 6.67
C VAL A 81 0.17 -7.70 7.41
N SER A 82 -0.25 -7.22 8.58
CA SER A 82 -1.34 -7.85 9.34
C SER A 82 -2.67 -7.67 8.61
N ASN A 83 -3.54 -8.68 8.66
CA ASN A 83 -4.81 -8.68 7.91
C ASN A 83 -5.76 -7.54 8.31
N ASP A 84 -5.70 -7.05 9.54
CA ASP A 84 -6.53 -5.93 10.05
C ASP A 84 -6.17 -4.57 9.42
N LEU A 85 -4.97 -4.46 8.83
CA LEU A 85 -4.55 -3.30 8.06
C LEU A 85 -5.17 -3.26 6.66
N ILE A 86 -5.80 -4.34 6.20
CA ILE A 86 -6.36 -4.44 4.85
C ILE A 86 -7.88 -4.31 4.91
N GLU A 87 -8.41 -3.35 4.17
CA GLU A 87 -9.82 -3.24 3.85
C GLU A 87 -10.04 -3.82 2.45
N LEU A 88 -10.74 -4.95 2.39
CA LEU A 88 -11.13 -5.56 1.13
C LEU A 88 -12.26 -4.72 0.52
N SER A 89 -12.14 -4.35 -0.76
CA SER A 89 -13.30 -3.86 -1.49
C SER A 89 -14.12 -5.05 -1.96
N ASP A 90 -15.42 -5.05 -1.65
CA ASP A 90 -16.40 -6.02 -2.16
C ASP A 90 -16.46 -6.02 -3.70
#